data_AF-A0A3C0W2L7-F1
#
_entry.id   AF-A0A3C0W2L7-F1
#
_cell.length_a   1.000
_cell.length_b   1.000
_cell.length_c   1.000
_cell.angle_alpha   90.00
_cell.angle_beta   90.00
_cell.angle_gamma   90.00
#
_symmetry.space_group_name_H-M   'P 1'
#
loop_
_entity.id
_entity.type
_entity.pdbx_description
1 polymer ?
#
loop_
_entity_poly.entity_id
_entity_poly.type
_entity_poly.pdbx_seq_one_letter_code
_entity_poly.pdbx_strand_id
1 'polypeptide(L)'
;MVKDEDSTLYLFGTVHVLKPETPWGSAKLDRAFASADEYWFEIADLNDVAGAVPIFQAKGVSPDRPLSSLLTAEELADLDAAARQVGSTGAALDPLRPWFAALQLAIASITKAGYLPQNGGDQVLHARAAATG
;
A
#
# COMPACT_ATOMS: atom_id res chain seq x y z
N MET A 1 5.11 2.99 -23.36
CA MET A 1 4.15 3.47 -24.36
C MET A 1 4.14 2.47 -25.48
N VAL A 2 2.97 1.96 -25.80
CA VAL A 2 2.73 1.09 -26.95
C VAL A 2 1.64 1.76 -27.77
N LYS A 3 1.73 1.71 -29.09
CA LYS A 3 0.81 2.40 -30.00
C LYS A 3 0.48 1.50 -31.18
N ASP A 4 -0.77 1.55 -31.63
CA ASP A 4 -1.25 0.96 -32.88
C ASP A 4 -2.02 2.01 -33.72
N GLU A 5 -2.90 1.55 -34.62
CA GLU A 5 -3.61 2.40 -35.59
C GLU A 5 -4.54 3.42 -34.91
N ASP A 6 -5.20 3.04 -33.82
CA ASP A 6 -6.23 3.84 -33.16
C ASP A 6 -6.00 4.05 -31.65
N SER A 7 -5.04 3.34 -31.04
CA SER A 7 -4.86 3.29 -29.59
C SER A 7 -3.43 3.64 -29.16
N THR A 8 -3.30 4.28 -28.01
CA THR A 8 -2.01 4.51 -27.34
C THR A 8 -2.11 4.11 -25.88
N LEU A 9 -1.35 3.07 -25.49
CA LEU A 9 -1.30 2.58 -24.11
C LEU A 9 -0.09 3.14 -23.37
N TYR A 10 -0.36 3.71 -22.20
CA TYR A 10 0.66 4.10 -21.22
C TYR A 10 0.55 3.18 -20.00
N LEU A 11 1.65 2.47 -19.68
CA LEU A 11 1.81 1.78 -18.41
C LEU A 11 2.86 2.52 -17.60
N PHE A 12 2.52 2.85 -16.36
CA PHE A 12 3.36 3.61 -15.47
C PHE A 12 3.16 3.13 -14.02
N GLY A 13 4.26 2.92 -13.30
CA GLY A 13 4.22 2.52 -11.90
C GLY A 13 4.11 3.72 -10.96
N THR A 14 3.37 3.56 -9.87
CA THR A 14 3.23 4.57 -8.83
C THR A 14 4.03 4.20 -7.58
N VAL A 15 4.24 5.20 -6.71
CA VAL A 15 4.69 4.98 -5.34
C VAL A 15 3.50 5.26 -4.44
N HIS A 16 3.03 4.25 -3.69
CA HIS A 16 1.77 4.32 -2.93
C HIS A 16 1.81 5.24 -1.71
N VAL A 17 3.01 5.54 -1.20
CA VAL A 17 3.19 6.34 0.01
C VAL A 17 4.35 7.29 -0.19
N LEU A 18 4.07 8.58 -0.04
CA LEU A 18 5.07 9.65 -0.21
C LEU A 18 4.99 10.63 0.94
N LYS A 19 6.10 11.30 1.23
CA LYS A 19 6.07 12.49 2.09
C LYS A 19 5.34 13.62 1.36
N PRO A 20 4.70 14.55 2.10
CA PRO A 20 4.24 15.80 1.51
C PRO A 20 5.35 16.45 0.69
N GLU A 21 4.99 17.06 -0.44
CA GLU A 21 5.91 17.82 -1.32
C GLU A 21 6.97 16.99 -2.05
N THR A 22 6.94 15.65 -1.98
CA THR A 22 7.85 14.81 -2.77
C THR A 22 7.59 15.00 -4.27
N PRO A 23 8.58 15.47 -5.06
CA PRO A 23 8.39 15.65 -6.50
C PRO A 23 8.43 14.29 -7.19
N TRP A 24 7.24 13.71 -7.43
CA TRP A 24 7.10 12.40 -8.08
C TRP A 24 6.60 12.51 -9.53
N GLY A 25 5.71 13.47 -9.81
CA GLY A 25 5.13 13.66 -11.14
C GLY A 25 6.15 14.16 -12.18
N SER A 26 5.80 14.04 -13.47
CA SER A 26 6.59 14.58 -14.57
C SER A 26 5.71 15.16 -15.67
N ALA A 27 6.23 16.14 -16.42
CA ALA A 27 5.51 16.73 -17.54
C ALA A 27 5.13 15.71 -18.63
N LYS A 28 5.86 14.58 -18.73
CA LYS A 28 5.50 13.48 -19.64
C LYS A 28 4.28 12.73 -19.14
N LEU A 29 4.21 12.44 -17.84
CA LEU A 29 3.05 11.84 -17.21
C LEU A 29 1.82 12.75 -17.36
N ASP A 30 1.98 14.05 -17.10
CA ASP A 30 0.88 15.01 -17.20
C ASP A 30 0.28 15.06 -18.61
N ARG A 31 1.13 15.04 -19.65
CA ARG A 31 0.66 15.00 -21.04
C ARG A 31 -0.03 13.69 -21.37
N ALA A 32 0.53 12.55 -20.96
CA ALA A 32 -0.08 11.24 -21.20
C ALA A 32 -1.44 11.13 -20.51
N PHE A 33 -1.53 11.59 -19.26
CA PHE A 33 -2.76 11.62 -18.49
C PHE A 33 -3.81 12.52 -19.15
N ALA A 34 -3.45 13.75 -19.54
CA ALA A 34 -4.38 14.68 -20.18
C ALA A 34 -4.86 14.25 -21.57
N SER A 35 -4.15 13.35 -22.24
CA SER A 35 -4.53 12.78 -23.54
C SER A 35 -5.32 11.48 -23.45
N ALA A 36 -5.47 10.91 -22.26
CA ALA A 36 -6.09 9.59 -22.09
C ALA A 36 -7.62 9.72 -22.01
N ASP A 37 -8.32 8.88 -22.77
CA ASP A 37 -9.78 8.75 -22.70
C ASP A 37 -10.22 7.85 -21.54
N GLU A 38 -9.36 6.91 -21.12
CA GLU A 38 -9.63 5.95 -20.06
C GLU A 38 -8.49 5.83 -19.06
N TYR A 39 -8.85 5.57 -17.80
CA TYR A 39 -7.91 5.37 -16.69
C TYR A 39 -8.16 4.02 -16.03
N TRP A 40 -7.11 3.23 -15.89
CA TRP A 40 -7.15 1.91 -15.27
C TRP A 40 -6.20 1.85 -14.08
N PHE A 41 -6.69 1.37 -12.95
CA PHE A 41 -5.94 1.20 -11.70
C PHE A 41 -5.96 -0.26 -11.26
N GLU A 42 -5.03 -0.64 -10.39
CA GLU A 42 -4.92 -2.02 -9.87
C GLU A 42 -6.14 -2.43 -9.04
N ILE A 43 -6.76 -1.47 -8.36
CA ILE A 43 -8.00 -1.64 -7.62
C ILE A 43 -9.01 -0.57 -8.03
N ALA A 44 -10.28 -0.97 -8.13
CA ALA A 44 -11.35 -0.13 -8.68
C ALA A 44 -11.69 1.07 -7.79
N ASP A 45 -11.66 0.89 -6.47
CA ASP A 45 -11.85 1.97 -5.50
C ASP A 45 -10.70 1.97 -4.51
N LEU A 46 -9.77 2.92 -4.67
CA LEU A 46 -8.65 3.11 -3.75
C LEU A 46 -9.10 3.62 -2.36
N ASN A 47 -10.37 4.04 -2.20
CA ASN A 47 -10.94 4.52 -0.94
C ASN A 47 -11.78 3.46 -0.22
N ASP A 48 -12.05 2.30 -0.83
CA ASP A 48 -12.82 1.22 -0.19
C ASP A 48 -11.96 0.41 0.80
N VAL A 49 -11.49 1.11 1.84
CA VAL A 49 -10.75 0.50 2.94
C VAL A 49 -11.65 -0.49 3.70
N ALA A 50 -12.96 -0.21 3.78
CA ALA A 50 -13.92 -1.05 4.48
C ALA A 50 -14.09 -2.42 3.79
N GLY A 51 -14.16 -2.46 2.46
CA GLY A 51 -14.23 -3.70 1.68
C GLY A 51 -12.96 -4.54 1.76
N ALA A 52 -11.80 -3.92 2.03
CA ALA A 52 -10.53 -4.64 2.20
C ALA A 52 -10.40 -5.33 3.57
N VAL A 53 -11.06 -4.83 4.63
CA VAL A 53 -10.94 -5.37 5.99
C VAL A 53 -11.29 -6.87 6.08
N PRO A 54 -12.42 -7.35 5.54
CA PRO A 54 -12.75 -8.79 5.57
C PRO A 54 -11.71 -9.65 4.85
N ILE A 55 -11.08 -9.14 3.78
CA ILE A 55 -10.03 -9.86 3.05
C ILE A 55 -8.80 -10.02 3.92
N PHE A 56 -8.34 -8.93 4.56
CA PHE A 56 -7.20 -8.99 5.47
C PHE A 56 -7.47 -9.87 6.69
N GLN A 57 -8.68 -9.83 7.24
CA GLN A 57 -9.06 -10.75 8.32
C GLN A 57 -9.01 -12.21 7.85
N ALA A 58 -9.66 -12.52 6.72
CA ALA A 58 -9.74 -13.88 6.21
C ALA A 58 -8.40 -14.45 5.72
N LYS A 59 -7.47 -13.61 5.25
CA LYS A 59 -6.19 -14.05 4.65
C LYS A 59 -4.98 -13.81 5.53
N GLY A 60 -5.05 -12.82 6.42
CA GLY A 60 -3.96 -12.32 7.24
C GLY A 60 -3.99 -12.85 8.68
N VAL A 61 -5.15 -13.23 9.22
CA VAL A 61 -5.22 -13.92 10.52
C VAL A 61 -4.83 -15.39 10.33
N SER A 62 -4.05 -15.92 11.26
CA SER A 62 -3.63 -17.31 11.25
C SER A 62 -4.74 -18.21 11.80
N PRO A 63 -5.22 -19.22 11.04
CA PRO A 63 -6.34 -20.05 11.47
C PRO A 63 -5.95 -21.18 12.44
N ASP A 64 -4.68 -21.58 12.46
CA ASP A 64 -4.22 -22.84 13.03
C ASP A 64 -3.18 -22.68 14.14
N ARG A 65 -2.39 -21.60 14.09
CA ARG A 65 -1.28 -21.40 15.02
C ARG A 65 -0.89 -19.93 15.21
N PRO A 66 -0.39 -19.55 16.39
CA PRO A 66 0.13 -18.20 16.62
C PRO A 66 1.49 -18.01 15.93
N LEU A 67 1.83 -16.76 15.61
CA LEU A 67 3.12 -16.37 15.05
C LEU A 67 4.29 -16.79 15.94
N SER A 68 4.14 -16.67 17.26
CA SER A 68 5.16 -17.08 18.24
C SER A 68 5.56 -18.54 18.12
N SER A 69 4.68 -19.43 17.63
CA SER A 69 5.02 -20.83 17.40
C SER A 69 5.98 -21.06 16.22
N LEU A 70 6.16 -20.05 15.36
CA LEU A 70 7.05 -20.09 14.19
C LEU A 70 8.43 -19.49 14.46
N LEU A 71 8.61 -18.85 15.61
CA LEU A 71 9.77 -18.04 15.93
C LEU A 71 10.56 -18.68 17.07
N THR A 72 11.88 -18.55 17.02
CA THR A 72 12.74 -18.76 18.18
C THR A 72 12.50 -17.69 19.23
N ALA A 73 12.98 -17.92 20.46
CA ALA A 73 12.87 -16.93 21.53
C ALA A 73 13.57 -15.60 21.20
N GLU A 74 14.67 -15.65 20.44
CA GLU A 74 15.41 -14.48 19.96
C GLU A 74 14.58 -13.70 18.94
N GLU A 75 14.04 -14.37 17.91
CA GLU A 75 13.18 -13.73 16.90
C GLU A 75 11.89 -13.16 17.50
N LEU A 76 11.34 -13.80 18.54
CA LEU A 76 10.18 -13.27 19.25
C LEU A 76 10.52 -11.97 20.00
N ALA A 77 11.71 -11.87 20.59
CA ALA A 77 12.19 -10.66 21.22
C ALA A 77 12.41 -9.53 20.19
N ASP A 78 12.98 -9.86 19.02
CA ASP A 78 13.16 -8.92 17.91
C ASP A 78 11.82 -8.42 17.36
N LEU A 79 10.85 -9.31 17.18
CA LEU A 79 9.49 -8.95 16.76
C LEU A 79 8.85 -7.95 17.72
N ASP A 80 8.93 -8.25 19.02
CA ASP A 80 8.33 -7.43 20.07
C ASP A 80 9.05 -6.08 20.21
N ALA A 81 10.38 -6.05 20.04
CA ALA A 81 11.15 -4.80 19.96
C ALA A 81 10.73 -3.94 18.75
N ALA A 82 10.61 -4.54 17.56
CA ALA A 82 10.16 -3.84 16.35
C ALA A 82 8.72 -3.33 16.49
N ALA A 83 7.81 -4.13 17.05
CA ALA A 83 6.42 -3.74 17.28
C ALA A 83 6.31 -2.51 18.20
N ARG A 84 7.10 -2.46 19.27
CA ARG A 84 7.11 -1.29 20.18
C ARG A 84 7.57 -0.02 19.50
N GLN A 85 8.47 -0.08 18.52
CA GLN A 85 8.92 1.11 17.79
C GLN A 85 7.76 1.78 17.05
N VAL A 86 6.71 1.05 16.70
CA VAL A 86 5.54 1.57 15.98
C VAL A 86 4.27 1.62 16.85
N GLY A 87 4.41 1.55 18.18
CA GLY A 87 3.28 1.66 19.12
C GLY A 87 2.43 0.39 19.25
N SER A 88 2.94 -0.76 18.84
CA SER A 88 2.30 -2.08 18.96
C SER A 88 3.06 -2.97 19.95
N THR A 89 2.71 -4.26 20.01
CA THR A 89 3.39 -5.29 20.80
C THR A 89 3.48 -6.60 20.02
N GLY A 90 4.43 -7.47 20.36
CA GLY A 90 4.50 -8.82 19.78
C GLY A 90 3.20 -9.60 19.99
N ALA A 91 2.58 -9.47 21.16
CA ALA A 91 1.30 -10.10 21.48
C ALA A 91 0.14 -9.65 20.57
N ALA A 92 0.12 -8.38 20.15
CA ALA A 92 -0.89 -7.88 19.21
C ALA A 92 -0.73 -8.46 17.79
N LEU A 93 0.50 -8.86 17.42
CA LEU A 93 0.81 -9.47 16.13
C LEU A 93 0.73 -11.00 16.15
N ASP A 94 0.68 -11.61 17.33
CA ASP A 94 0.71 -13.06 17.52
C ASP A 94 -0.41 -13.83 16.79
N PRO A 95 -1.65 -13.30 16.66
CA PRO A 95 -2.71 -13.98 15.90
C PRO A 95 -2.51 -13.95 14.38
N LEU A 96 -1.51 -13.22 13.87
CA LEU A 96 -1.37 -12.94 12.45
C LEU A 96 -0.46 -13.96 11.75
N ARG A 97 -0.66 -14.13 10.45
CA ARG A 97 0.29 -14.85 9.58
C ARG A 97 1.57 -14.00 9.44
N PRO A 98 2.76 -14.62 9.26
CA PRO A 98 4.03 -13.90 9.22
C PRO A 98 4.07 -12.75 8.21
N TRP A 99 3.55 -12.97 7.01
CA TRP A 99 3.54 -11.94 5.96
C TRP A 99 2.72 -10.70 6.37
N PHE A 100 1.63 -10.90 7.11
CA PHE A 100 0.72 -9.82 7.47
C PHE A 100 1.26 -9.03 8.67
N ALA A 101 1.89 -9.70 9.63
CA ALA A 101 2.63 -9.03 10.70
C ALA A 101 3.77 -8.16 10.13
N ALA A 102 4.57 -8.70 9.20
CA ALA A 102 5.64 -7.97 8.54
C ALA A 102 5.12 -6.75 7.76
N LEU A 103 4.01 -6.93 7.01
CA LEU A 103 3.38 -5.84 6.28
C LEU A 103 2.89 -4.72 7.20
N GLN A 104 2.24 -5.05 8.32
CA GLN A 104 1.77 -4.05 9.29
C GLN A 104 2.94 -3.27 9.90
N LEU A 105 4.02 -3.95 10.30
CA LEU A 105 5.22 -3.29 10.83
C LEU A 105 5.84 -2.34 9.80
N ALA A 106 5.96 -2.77 8.54
CA ALA A 106 6.50 -1.96 7.46
C ALA A 106 5.66 -0.70 7.21
N ILE A 107 4.33 -0.85 7.06
CA ILE A 107 3.41 0.28 6.83
C ILE A 107 3.42 1.25 8.01
N ALA A 108 3.40 0.74 9.24
CA ALA A 108 3.40 1.57 10.44
C ALA A 108 4.72 2.36 10.58
N SER A 109 5.86 1.75 10.24
CA SER A 109 7.17 2.41 10.23
C SER A 109 7.25 3.50 9.16
N ILE A 110 6.79 3.21 7.95
CA ILE A 110 6.73 4.17 6.83
C ILE A 110 5.82 5.36 7.20
N THR A 111 4.65 5.08 7.76
CA THR A 111 3.71 6.12 8.22
C THR A 111 4.30 6.97 9.32
N LYS A 112 4.95 6.35 10.31
CA LYS A 112 5.66 7.05 11.39
C LYS A 112 6.77 7.97 10.85
N ALA A 113 7.41 7.59 9.75
CA ALA A 113 8.42 8.40 9.07
C ALA A 113 7.83 9.58 8.25
N GLY A 114 6.51 9.78 8.28
CA GLY A 114 5.81 10.90 7.64
C GLY A 114 5.40 10.67 6.19
N TYR A 115 5.50 9.43 5.70
CA TYR A 115 4.96 9.06 4.38
C TYR A 115 3.49 8.70 4.54
N LEU A 116 2.64 9.20 3.65
CA LEU A 116 1.20 9.01 3.78
C LEU A 116 0.59 8.54 2.45
N PRO A 117 -0.40 7.61 2.47
CA PRO A 117 -1.04 7.10 1.25
C PRO A 117 -1.67 8.17 0.39
N GLN A 118 -2.30 9.20 0.98
CA GLN A 118 -2.95 10.28 0.21
C GLN A 118 -1.97 11.10 -0.65
N ASN A 119 -0.68 11.01 -0.38
CA ASN A 119 0.36 11.66 -1.19
C ASN A 119 0.90 10.73 -2.29
N GLY A 120 0.50 9.45 -2.28
CA GLY A 120 0.91 8.44 -3.25
C GLY A 120 0.45 8.79 -4.66
N GLY A 121 1.24 8.36 -5.65
CA GLY A 121 0.97 8.67 -7.06
C GLY A 121 -0.36 8.10 -7.55
N ASP A 122 -0.74 6.93 -7.06
CA ASP A 122 -2.04 6.29 -7.28
C ASP A 122 -3.20 7.15 -6.76
N GLN A 123 -3.14 7.58 -5.49
CA GLN A 123 -4.18 8.44 -4.90
C GLN A 123 -4.29 9.79 -5.60
N VAL A 124 -3.15 10.40 -5.95
CA VAL A 124 -3.11 11.66 -6.68
C VAL A 124 -3.72 11.53 -8.08
N LEU A 125 -3.36 10.48 -8.84
CA LEU A 125 -3.88 10.26 -10.18
C LEU A 125 -5.36 9.86 -10.16
N HIS A 126 -5.78 9.04 -9.20
CA HIS A 126 -7.18 8.66 -9.03
C HIS A 126 -8.06 9.86 -8.69
N ALA A 127 -7.64 10.72 -7.77
CA ALA A 127 -8.35 11.95 -7.45
C ALA A 127 -8.44 12.89 -8.67
N ARG A 128 -7.38 12.98 -9.48
CA ARG A 128 -7.39 13.75 -10.73
C ARG A 128 -8.38 13.16 -11.75
N ALA A 129 -8.38 11.85 -11.95
CA ALA A 129 -9.31 11.17 -12.88
C ALA A 129 -10.76 11.43 -12.45
N ALA A 130 -11.08 11.21 -11.17
CA ALA A 130 -12.42 11.46 -10.63
C ALA A 130 -12.89 12.91 -10.78
N ALA A 131 -11.97 13.88 -10.83
CA ALA A 131 -12.30 15.30 -11.03
C ALA A 131 -12.53 15.68 -12.51
N THR A 132 -12.03 14.87 -13.46
CA THR A 132 -12.13 15.15 -14.90
C THR A 132 -13.27 14.44 -15.61
N GLY A 133 -14.00 13.55 -14.91
CA GLY A 133 -15.10 12.75 -15.45
C GLY A 133 -14.67 11.37 -15.93
#